data_AF-A0A9X8D344-F1
#
_entry.id   AF-A0A9X8D344-F1
#
_cell.length_a   1.000
_cell.length_b   1.000
_cell.length_c   1.000
_cell.angle_alpha   90.00
_cell.angle_beta   90.00
_cell.angle_gamma   90.00
#
_symmetry.space_group_name_H-M   'P 1'
#
loop_
_entity.id
_entity.type
_entity.pdbx_description
1 polymer ?
#
loop_
_entity_poly.entity_id
_entity_poly.type
_entity_poly.pdbx_seq_one_letter_code
_entity_poly.pdbx_strand_id
1 'polypeptide(L)'
;MPSIDSLLALARRLGAAMPVALALLLPLSAAPTWAAMNEVGRATPSVHRLRFFIDPQLAADIGAPEAGRRLAQYVADLNTVFQRETVRSFTFDPAKDLQIVAPGAAPPCGFSGVAGGEIVLCVGPSKRGYSHGGLTTSTTFPPTGVTWNLNWTAIHDPLRLSRAITPAAPESTEKDYLGRQLKTLLHELEHVFGAGSGEYYNAIAVTDTTEAAPASDLAIVKHTDRYWWTRQHWRLDPLLGTVFEQRYDPAANRVATLGLIRFTEGTKAQINTDWRDWPKLGSSKFMAATTATQVRVTERESGAALAGAPVSVWRDPGAGKPLEPIAQGTTNAEGRFVFDWRCGFSCFAVGKTTLLVKAQASGRAPGATWFTIFDAFEQKAVQGQATFTIDLPLGVPDSQKPTVSLAAPAMATVGQPVTLAPVAVDNVGVFGVKVIGTDSLPLCTFTAAPYTCQWTPTAPGVQIIRVIAIDAAGNAEVASAQVIVRAPADTTAPTVTLNVPQMASAAAGLPVRLSGAASDDTGVVELAFIVDGKTVCALRAAPYACNWTPARAGLANIELRATDAAGNVATVSATARVGAELRPEDL
;
A
#
# COMPACT_ATOMS: atom_id res chain seq x y z
N MET A 1 41.46 1.94 47.86
CA MET A 1 40.87 1.20 49.01
C MET A 1 41.65 1.54 50.26
N PRO A 2 41.04 1.58 51.47
CA PRO A 2 39.64 1.88 51.84
C PRO A 2 39.55 3.39 52.22
N SER A 3 38.82 3.93 53.21
CA SER A 3 37.36 3.99 53.53
C SER A 3 37.09 5.45 54.00
N ILE A 4 35.91 6.08 53.89
CA ILE A 4 34.59 5.84 54.51
C ILE A 4 34.64 5.69 56.05
N ASP A 5 34.58 6.81 56.78
CA ASP A 5 33.88 6.94 58.08
C ASP A 5 33.90 8.41 58.58
N SER A 6 33.10 9.28 57.96
CA SER A 6 32.70 10.56 58.56
C SER A 6 31.49 11.15 57.83
N LEU A 7 30.43 11.48 58.58
CA LEU A 7 29.29 12.39 58.29
C LEU A 7 27.99 12.05 59.05
N LEU A 8 28.01 11.13 60.02
CA LEU A 8 26.89 10.87 60.95
C LEU A 8 27.09 11.54 62.33
N ALA A 9 27.37 12.85 62.36
CA ALA A 9 27.61 13.55 63.63
C ALA A 9 27.34 15.08 63.62
N LEU A 10 26.20 15.55 63.09
CA LEU A 10 25.76 16.94 63.36
C LEU A 10 24.24 17.13 63.51
N ALA A 11 23.55 16.13 64.05
CA ALA A 11 22.12 16.21 64.37
C ALA A 11 21.87 16.12 65.89
N ARG A 12 22.19 17.19 66.64
CA ARG A 12 21.67 17.50 67.99
C ARG A 12 22.27 18.80 68.56
N ARG A 13 21.50 19.90 68.56
CA ARG A 13 21.41 20.92 69.64
C ARG A 13 20.33 21.95 69.30
N LEU A 14 19.60 22.39 70.33
CA LEU A 14 18.55 23.44 70.33
C LEU A 14 17.28 23.06 69.54
N GLY A 15 16.16 22.66 70.15
CA GLY A 15 15.50 23.29 71.30
C GLY A 15 14.32 24.13 70.79
N ALA A 16 13.09 23.69 71.06
CA ALA A 16 11.87 24.27 70.47
C ALA A 16 11.41 25.58 71.13
N ALA A 17 10.89 26.52 70.33
CA ALA A 17 9.76 27.40 70.66
C ALA A 17 9.21 28.12 69.39
N MET A 18 7.92 27.92 69.11
CA MET A 18 7.08 28.74 68.20
C MET A 18 6.44 29.90 69.03
N PRO A 19 5.66 30.89 68.50
CA PRO A 19 4.90 30.88 67.22
C PRO A 19 4.85 32.23 66.43
N VAL A 20 3.95 32.24 65.42
CA VAL A 20 3.19 33.38 64.84
C VAL A 20 3.66 33.99 63.50
N ALA A 21 2.79 33.79 62.51
CA ALA A 21 2.52 34.59 61.30
C ALA A 21 3.68 34.98 60.36
N LEU A 22 3.84 34.18 59.30
CA LEU A 22 4.08 34.74 57.97
C LEU A 22 3.20 34.03 56.95
N ALA A 23 2.22 34.74 56.42
CA ALA A 23 1.33 34.25 55.36
C ALA A 23 2.08 34.26 54.02
N LEU A 24 2.82 33.17 53.73
CA LEU A 24 3.24 32.93 52.35
C LEU A 24 2.06 32.41 51.53
N LEU A 25 1.72 33.17 50.50
CA LEU A 25 0.95 32.69 49.35
C LEU A 25 1.74 31.54 48.70
N LEU A 26 1.44 30.30 49.10
CA LEU A 26 1.68 29.16 48.24
C LEU A 26 0.87 29.39 46.96
N PRO A 27 1.49 29.38 45.76
CA PRO A 27 0.69 29.24 44.55
C PRO A 27 -0.08 27.93 44.70
N LEU A 28 -1.39 27.94 44.41
CA LEU A 28 -2.08 26.68 44.17
C LEU A 28 -1.27 25.96 43.10
N SER A 29 -0.77 24.77 43.42
CA SER A 29 -0.12 23.92 42.43
C SER A 29 -1.13 23.67 41.34
N ALA A 30 -0.96 24.34 40.19
CA ALA A 30 -1.77 24.07 39.03
C ALA A 30 -1.71 22.56 38.78
N ALA A 31 -2.88 21.91 38.73
CA ALA A 31 -2.93 20.52 38.30
C ALA A 31 -2.17 20.41 36.97
N PRO A 32 -1.35 19.37 36.78
CA PRO A 32 -0.48 19.28 35.62
C PRO A 32 -1.33 19.46 34.36
N THR A 33 -1.09 20.57 33.65
CA THR A 33 -1.81 20.87 32.43
C THR A 33 -1.42 19.81 31.42
N TRP A 34 -2.34 18.86 31.21
CA TRP A 34 -2.18 17.79 30.24
C TRP A 34 -1.76 18.40 28.91
N ALA A 35 -0.64 17.91 28.38
CA ALA A 35 -0.13 18.33 27.10
C ALA A 35 -1.24 18.31 26.03
N ALA A 36 -1.33 19.38 25.23
CA ALA A 36 -2.46 19.61 24.35
C ALA A 36 -2.56 18.51 23.28
N MET A 37 -3.55 17.63 23.43
CA MET A 37 -3.94 16.62 22.43
C MET A 37 -4.31 17.23 21.07
N ASN A 38 -4.47 18.56 21.02
CA ASN A 38 -4.77 19.38 19.85
C ASN A 38 -3.59 19.63 18.89
N GLU A 39 -2.38 19.11 19.13
CA GLU A 39 -1.19 19.42 18.30
C GLU A 39 -0.79 18.28 17.34
N VAL A 40 -1.28 17.06 17.57
CA VAL A 40 -1.00 15.90 16.73
C VAL A 40 -1.70 16.04 15.37
N GLY A 41 -1.00 15.73 14.29
CA GLY A 41 -1.53 15.80 12.92
C GLY A 41 -1.73 17.21 12.35
N ARG A 42 -1.23 18.27 13.02
CA ARG A 42 -1.46 19.69 12.66
C ARG A 42 -0.25 20.46 12.11
N ALA A 43 0.75 19.77 11.57
CA ALA A 43 1.86 20.41 10.89
C ALA A 43 1.38 21.23 9.68
N THR A 44 2.01 22.38 9.45
CA THR A 44 1.83 23.15 8.21
C THR A 44 2.35 22.37 7.01
N PRO A 45 1.71 22.46 5.83
CA PRO A 45 2.23 21.86 4.62
C PRO A 45 3.69 22.23 4.34
N SER A 46 4.50 21.24 3.97
CA SER A 46 5.94 21.42 3.79
C SER A 46 6.49 20.65 2.59
N VAL A 47 7.56 21.21 2.02
CA VAL A 47 8.30 20.65 0.89
C VAL A 47 9.72 20.33 1.36
N HIS A 48 10.18 19.11 1.15
CA HIS A 48 11.50 18.62 1.59
C HIS A 48 12.37 18.26 0.40
N ARG A 49 13.64 18.66 0.43
CA ARG A 49 14.58 18.39 -0.66
C ARG A 49 15.21 17.01 -0.48
N LEU A 50 15.01 16.10 -1.43
CA LEU A 50 15.69 14.80 -1.44
C LEU A 50 17.06 14.94 -2.11
N ARG A 51 18.09 14.32 -1.53
CA ARG A 51 19.45 14.25 -2.11
C ARG A 51 19.90 12.81 -2.21
N PHE A 52 20.13 12.33 -3.42
CA PHE A 52 20.51 10.95 -3.70
C PHE A 52 22.03 10.80 -3.79
N PHE A 53 22.57 9.87 -3.01
CA PHE A 53 23.95 9.41 -3.08
C PHE A 53 23.92 7.96 -3.56
N ILE A 54 24.26 7.75 -4.83
CA ILE A 54 24.10 6.48 -5.55
C ILE A 54 25.47 5.86 -5.77
N ASP A 55 25.63 4.59 -5.39
CA ASP A 55 26.84 3.84 -5.72
C ASP A 55 27.09 3.78 -7.24
N PRO A 56 28.31 4.06 -7.73
CA PRO A 56 28.64 4.02 -9.16
C PRO A 56 28.23 2.74 -9.88
N GLN A 57 28.20 1.58 -9.20
CA GLN A 57 27.77 0.31 -9.80
C GLN A 57 26.32 0.36 -10.30
N LEU A 58 25.42 1.08 -9.60
CA LEU A 58 24.00 1.18 -9.97
C LEU A 58 23.75 2.12 -11.16
N ALA A 59 24.72 2.96 -11.51
CA ALA A 59 24.66 3.91 -12.61
C ALA A 59 25.61 3.57 -13.76
N ALA A 60 26.38 2.48 -13.67
CA ALA A 60 27.43 2.14 -14.65
C ALA A 60 26.88 1.99 -16.07
N ASP A 61 25.76 1.30 -16.24
CA ASP A 61 25.19 0.95 -17.54
C ASP A 61 24.34 2.08 -18.16
N ILE A 62 23.94 3.06 -17.35
CA ILE A 62 22.96 4.11 -17.74
C ILE A 62 23.54 5.53 -17.69
N GLY A 63 24.59 5.75 -16.90
CA GLY A 63 25.17 7.06 -16.63
C GLY A 63 24.32 7.94 -15.71
N ALA A 64 24.96 8.98 -15.16
CA ALA A 64 24.33 9.92 -14.23
C ALA A 64 23.08 10.64 -14.78
N PRO A 65 23.00 11.08 -16.07
CA PRO A 65 21.83 11.79 -16.58
C PRO A 65 20.55 10.92 -16.61
N GLU A 66 20.67 9.67 -17.05
CA GLU A 66 19.54 8.73 -17.11
C GLU A 66 19.16 8.22 -15.71
N ALA A 67 20.14 7.98 -14.83
CA ALA A 67 19.87 7.74 -13.41
C ALA A 67 19.07 8.90 -12.80
N GLY A 68 19.48 10.14 -13.06
CA GLY A 68 18.78 11.35 -12.64
C GLY A 68 17.35 11.45 -13.16
N ARG A 69 17.12 11.18 -14.45
CA ARG A 69 15.77 11.13 -15.05
C ARG A 69 14.88 10.10 -14.35
N ARG A 70 15.40 8.89 -14.13
CA ARG A 70 14.65 7.81 -13.47
C ARG A 70 14.32 8.18 -12.02
N LEU A 71 15.28 8.67 -11.26
CA LEU A 71 15.08 9.10 -9.87
C LEU A 71 14.08 10.27 -9.75
N ALA A 72 14.03 11.19 -10.72
CA ALA A 72 12.98 12.22 -10.76
C ALA A 72 11.57 11.61 -10.86
N GLN A 73 11.42 10.51 -11.61
CA GLN A 73 10.16 9.76 -11.64
C GLN A 73 9.88 9.03 -10.32
N TYR A 74 10.90 8.52 -9.61
CA TYR A 74 10.71 7.96 -8.26
C TYR A 74 10.15 9.02 -7.30
N VAL A 75 10.67 10.26 -7.37
CA VAL A 75 10.19 11.37 -6.52
C VAL A 75 8.76 11.79 -6.88
N ALA A 76 8.38 11.75 -8.15
CA ALA A 76 7.00 11.97 -8.57
C ALA A 76 6.05 10.85 -8.08
N ASP A 77 6.51 9.60 -8.04
CA ASP A 77 5.77 8.45 -7.52
C ASP A 77 5.56 8.57 -6.00
N LEU A 78 6.60 8.95 -5.26
CA LEU A 78 6.51 9.27 -3.82
C LEU A 78 5.52 10.41 -3.56
N ASN A 79 5.61 11.51 -4.32
CA ASN A 79 4.68 12.64 -4.23
C ASN A 79 3.23 12.24 -4.54
N THR A 80 2.99 11.30 -5.46
CA THR A 80 1.63 10.80 -5.79
C THR A 80 0.93 10.18 -4.56
N VAL A 81 1.70 9.64 -3.62
CA VAL A 81 1.20 9.14 -2.33
C VAL A 81 1.22 10.26 -1.28
N PHE A 82 2.38 10.86 -1.03
CA PHE A 82 2.56 11.79 0.08
C PHE A 82 1.68 13.04 -0.04
N GLN A 83 1.52 13.63 -1.24
CA GLN A 83 0.64 14.80 -1.43
C GLN A 83 -0.85 14.46 -1.35
N ARG A 84 -1.22 13.18 -1.54
CA ARG A 84 -2.61 12.71 -1.44
C ARG A 84 -3.00 12.36 0.00
N GLU A 85 -2.08 11.74 0.74
CA GLU A 85 -2.34 11.22 2.09
C GLU A 85 -1.88 12.17 3.21
N THR A 86 -0.96 13.11 2.95
CA THR A 86 -0.25 13.90 3.99
C THR A 86 -0.07 15.37 3.61
N VAL A 87 0.42 16.18 4.55
CA VAL A 87 0.83 17.57 4.33
C VAL A 87 2.29 17.69 3.84
N ARG A 88 3.00 16.58 3.61
CA ARG A 88 4.41 16.56 3.18
C ARG A 88 4.52 16.33 1.68
N SER A 89 5.60 16.85 1.12
CA SER A 89 5.94 16.71 -0.30
C SER A 89 7.44 16.81 -0.50
N PHE A 90 7.91 16.40 -1.68
CA PHE A 90 9.34 16.28 -1.98
C PHE A 90 9.73 16.99 -3.27
N THR A 91 10.94 17.57 -3.28
CA THR A 91 11.60 18.11 -4.47
C THR A 91 12.95 17.44 -4.70
N PHE A 92 13.34 17.32 -5.97
CA PHE A 92 14.61 16.77 -6.41
C PHE A 92 14.99 17.37 -7.75
N ASP A 93 16.15 18.01 -7.82
CA ASP A 93 16.79 18.50 -9.04
C ASP A 93 17.99 17.61 -9.36
N PRO A 94 17.92 16.73 -10.39
CA PRO A 94 19.01 15.82 -10.71
C PRO A 94 20.38 16.48 -10.95
N ALA A 95 20.42 17.76 -11.35
CA ALA A 95 21.68 18.47 -11.59
C ALA A 95 22.35 18.97 -10.30
N LYS A 96 21.60 19.05 -9.19
CA LYS A 96 22.08 19.56 -7.89
C LYS A 96 22.07 18.53 -6.76
N ASP A 97 21.17 17.55 -6.88
CA ASP A 97 20.76 16.68 -5.78
C ASP A 97 21.19 15.23 -5.96
N LEU A 98 21.71 14.85 -7.14
CA LEU A 98 22.28 13.54 -7.40
C LEU A 98 23.80 13.58 -7.31
N GLN A 99 24.40 12.66 -6.56
CA GLN A 99 25.84 12.40 -6.58
C GLN A 99 26.07 10.90 -6.81
N ILE A 100 26.87 10.58 -7.83
CA ILE A 100 27.30 9.20 -8.12
C ILE A 100 28.60 8.95 -7.34
N VAL A 101 28.45 8.41 -6.13
CA VAL A 101 29.51 8.15 -5.16
C VAL A 101 29.06 7.04 -4.21
N ALA A 102 29.99 6.12 -3.89
CA ALA A 102 29.69 5.02 -2.99
C ALA A 102 29.20 5.56 -1.62
N PRO A 103 28.08 5.06 -1.06
CA PRO A 103 27.50 5.61 0.17
C PRO A 103 28.47 5.71 1.35
N GLY A 104 29.41 4.76 1.49
CA GLY A 104 30.43 4.80 2.54
C GLY A 104 31.52 5.87 2.36
N ALA A 105 31.60 6.51 1.19
CA ALA A 105 32.50 7.62 0.89
C ALA A 105 31.80 8.99 0.87
N ALA A 106 30.48 9.04 1.09
CA ALA A 106 29.70 10.27 1.16
C ALA A 106 29.52 10.73 2.62
N PRO A 107 30.15 11.84 3.07
CA PRO A 107 30.04 12.28 4.47
C PRO A 107 28.59 12.46 4.98
N PRO A 108 27.63 13.03 4.21
CA PRO A 108 26.23 13.16 4.65
C PRO A 108 25.53 11.82 4.95
N CYS A 109 26.03 10.71 4.39
CA CYS A 109 25.50 9.39 4.67
C CYS A 109 25.94 8.81 6.02
N GLY A 110 26.99 9.37 6.65
CA GLY A 110 27.47 8.99 7.98
C GLY A 110 26.68 9.62 9.13
N PHE A 111 25.38 9.90 8.94
CA PHE A 111 24.46 10.54 9.91
C PHE A 111 24.89 11.93 10.43
N SER A 112 25.90 12.57 9.83
CA SER A 112 26.44 13.85 10.28
C SER A 112 26.25 14.95 9.23
N GLY A 113 25.88 16.15 9.68
CA GLY A 113 25.88 17.36 8.84
C GLY A 113 24.63 17.64 7.99
N VAL A 114 23.50 16.97 8.21
CA VAL A 114 22.25 17.31 7.52
C VAL A 114 21.66 18.60 8.11
N ALA A 115 21.25 19.54 7.25
CA ALA A 115 20.71 20.84 7.64
C ALA A 115 19.55 21.27 6.73
N GLY A 116 18.78 22.27 7.14
CA GLY A 116 17.86 23.00 6.24
C GLY A 116 16.64 22.23 5.72
N GLY A 117 16.26 21.10 6.32
CA GLY A 117 15.12 20.29 5.87
C GLY A 117 15.42 19.35 4.69
N GLU A 118 16.72 19.12 4.41
CA GLU A 118 17.15 18.12 3.44
C GLU A 118 16.98 16.69 3.98
N ILE A 119 16.65 15.76 3.07
CA ILE A 119 16.58 14.32 3.34
C ILE A 119 17.58 13.63 2.42
N VAL A 120 18.53 12.91 3.01
CA VAL A 120 19.61 12.22 2.30
C VAL A 120 19.22 10.77 2.06
N LEU A 121 19.27 10.33 0.80
CA LEU A 121 18.92 8.98 0.36
C LEU A 121 20.20 8.28 -0.12
N CYS A 122 20.71 7.32 0.67
CA CYS A 122 21.99 6.66 0.43
C CYS A 122 21.77 5.24 -0.10
N VAL A 123 22.08 5.02 -1.38
CA VAL A 123 21.74 3.79 -2.12
C VAL A 123 22.99 3.03 -2.56
N GLY A 124 23.15 1.81 -2.05
CA GLY A 124 24.20 0.85 -2.42
C GLY A 124 23.69 -0.33 -3.26
N PRO A 125 24.59 -1.15 -3.81
CA PRO A 125 24.23 -2.34 -4.58
C PRO A 125 23.78 -3.48 -3.66
N SER A 126 22.63 -4.10 -3.97
CA SER A 126 22.11 -5.26 -3.26
C SER A 126 22.93 -6.51 -3.53
N LYS A 127 23.27 -7.22 -2.45
CA LYS A 127 23.93 -8.53 -2.48
C LYS A 127 22.95 -9.70 -2.35
N ARG A 128 21.63 -9.44 -2.27
CA ARG A 128 20.59 -10.45 -2.03
C ARG A 128 19.87 -10.93 -3.30
N GLY A 129 20.19 -10.37 -4.46
CA GLY A 129 19.50 -10.65 -5.73
C GLY A 129 18.12 -9.96 -5.87
N TYR A 130 17.71 -9.18 -4.87
CA TYR A 130 16.49 -8.36 -4.85
C TYR A 130 16.76 -7.07 -4.08
N SER A 131 16.06 -5.98 -4.39
CA SER A 131 16.22 -4.70 -3.71
C SER A 131 15.62 -4.72 -2.30
N HIS A 132 16.22 -4.03 -1.34
CA HIS A 132 15.70 -3.93 0.02
C HIS A 132 16.17 -2.65 0.72
N GLY A 133 15.59 -2.34 1.87
CA GLY A 133 16.07 -1.31 2.80
C GLY A 133 15.95 -1.76 4.24
N GLY A 134 15.75 -0.79 5.13
CA GLY A 134 15.67 -0.95 6.57
C GLY A 134 16.66 0.00 7.25
N LEU A 135 16.14 0.98 7.99
CA LEU A 135 16.93 1.84 8.86
C LEU A 135 17.74 1.04 9.88
N THR A 136 19.02 1.40 10.04
CA THR A 136 19.83 0.95 11.19
C THR A 136 19.68 1.89 12.39
N THR A 137 19.39 3.17 12.15
CA THR A 137 19.03 4.20 13.15
C THR A 137 18.48 5.45 12.47
N SER A 138 17.27 5.91 12.82
CA SER A 138 16.88 7.31 12.63
C SER A 138 17.02 8.05 13.96
N THR A 139 17.95 8.99 14.05
CA THR A 139 18.20 9.81 15.25
C THR A 139 18.02 11.31 15.01
N THR A 140 17.29 11.67 13.95
CA THR A 140 17.14 13.07 13.50
C THR A 140 15.68 13.52 13.46
N PHE A 141 15.13 13.73 14.66
CA PHE A 141 14.10 14.76 14.81
C PHE A 141 14.77 16.14 14.57
N PRO A 142 14.12 17.18 13.98
CA PRO A 142 12.73 17.18 13.49
C PRO A 142 12.39 17.33 11.97
N PRO A 143 13.24 17.86 11.03
CA PRO A 143 12.85 17.88 9.60
C PRO A 143 13.91 17.38 8.62
N THR A 144 15.06 16.91 9.12
CA THR A 144 16.20 16.42 8.33
C THR A 144 16.34 14.94 8.58
N GLY A 145 16.68 14.14 7.57
CA GLY A 145 16.84 12.69 7.74
C GLY A 145 17.91 12.08 6.85
N VAL A 146 18.41 10.91 7.24
CA VAL A 146 19.23 10.05 6.38
C VAL A 146 18.54 8.70 6.29
N THR A 147 18.01 8.35 5.12
CA THR A 147 17.58 6.98 4.85
C THR A 147 18.82 6.18 4.44
N TRP A 148 19.44 5.54 5.42
CA TRP A 148 20.61 4.69 5.23
C TRP A 148 20.21 3.28 4.80
N ASN A 149 21.18 2.50 4.29
CA ASN A 149 21.00 1.07 4.01
C ASN A 149 19.91 0.75 2.95
N LEU A 150 19.62 1.67 2.02
CA LEU A 150 18.92 1.33 0.79
C LEU A 150 19.87 0.51 -0.10
N ASN A 151 19.47 -0.69 -0.48
CA ASN A 151 20.28 -1.63 -1.25
C ASN A 151 19.49 -2.06 -2.49
N TRP A 152 19.83 -1.57 -3.68
CA TRP A 152 19.05 -1.84 -4.90
C TRP A 152 19.79 -2.74 -5.88
N THR A 153 19.07 -3.45 -6.74
CA THR A 153 19.66 -4.24 -7.84
C THR A 153 20.01 -3.37 -9.04
N ALA A 154 19.18 -2.36 -9.34
CA ALA A 154 19.36 -1.38 -10.40
C ALA A 154 18.49 -0.13 -10.14
N ILE A 155 18.74 0.96 -10.85
CA ILE A 155 17.79 2.07 -10.97
C ILE A 155 16.88 1.76 -12.17
N HIS A 156 15.68 1.24 -11.91
CA HIS A 156 14.69 0.89 -12.94
C HIS A 156 14.11 2.16 -13.59
N ASP A 157 13.57 2.03 -14.81
CA ASP A 157 12.77 3.10 -15.41
C ASP A 157 11.29 2.87 -15.06
N PRO A 158 10.64 3.71 -14.21
CA PRO A 158 9.27 3.49 -13.80
C PRO A 158 8.25 3.59 -14.94
N LEU A 159 8.67 4.14 -16.09
CA LEU A 159 7.86 4.25 -17.30
C LEU A 159 8.05 3.06 -18.27
N ARG A 160 9.00 2.15 -17.98
CA ARG A 160 9.35 0.98 -18.81
C ARG A 160 9.58 -0.28 -17.96
N LEU A 161 8.73 -0.46 -16.95
CA LEU A 161 8.73 -1.65 -16.12
C LEU A 161 8.27 -2.87 -16.92
N SER A 162 8.92 -4.01 -16.69
CA SER A 162 8.61 -5.29 -17.32
C SER A 162 8.17 -6.30 -16.27
N ARG A 163 7.29 -7.21 -16.67
CA ARG A 163 6.89 -8.39 -15.88
C ARG A 163 7.65 -9.67 -16.25
N ALA A 164 8.48 -9.63 -17.30
CA ALA A 164 9.23 -10.80 -17.73
C ALA A 164 10.17 -11.27 -16.60
N ILE A 165 10.00 -12.52 -16.19
CA ILE A 165 10.94 -13.23 -15.30
C ILE A 165 11.84 -14.08 -16.20
N THR A 166 13.14 -14.06 -15.95
CA THR A 166 14.13 -14.84 -16.71
C THR A 166 15.10 -15.53 -15.75
N PRO A 167 15.85 -16.56 -16.18
CA PRO A 167 16.89 -17.16 -15.33
C PRO A 167 17.96 -16.15 -14.84
N ALA A 168 18.18 -15.05 -15.58
CA ALA A 168 19.11 -13.97 -15.21
C ALA A 168 18.46 -12.87 -14.35
N ALA A 169 17.13 -12.78 -14.36
CA ALA A 169 16.34 -11.83 -13.57
C ALA A 169 15.18 -12.62 -12.90
N PRO A 170 15.43 -13.27 -11.74
CA PRO A 170 14.48 -14.16 -11.08
C PRO A 170 13.25 -13.42 -10.50
N GLU A 171 13.25 -12.09 -10.61
CA GLU A 171 12.15 -11.21 -10.28
C GLU A 171 12.02 -10.14 -11.36
N SER A 172 10.78 -9.71 -11.63
CA SER A 172 10.52 -8.73 -12.67
C SER A 172 10.89 -7.30 -12.23
N THR A 173 11.22 -6.42 -13.17
CA THR A 173 11.58 -5.03 -12.82
C THR A 173 10.41 -4.26 -12.24
N GLU A 174 9.17 -4.59 -12.64
CA GLU A 174 7.96 -4.06 -12.00
C GLU A 174 7.88 -4.47 -10.52
N LYS A 175 8.15 -5.74 -10.18
CA LYS A 175 8.09 -6.24 -8.81
C LYS A 175 9.26 -5.76 -7.96
N ASP A 176 10.47 -5.64 -8.50
CA ASP A 176 11.58 -5.06 -7.75
C ASP A 176 11.37 -3.55 -7.51
N TYR A 177 10.87 -2.80 -8.51
CA TYR A 177 10.55 -1.39 -8.34
C TYR A 177 9.38 -1.14 -7.39
N LEU A 178 8.18 -1.63 -7.71
CA LEU A 178 6.97 -1.36 -6.92
C LEU A 178 6.93 -2.17 -5.61
N GLY A 179 7.31 -3.45 -5.69
CA GLY A 179 7.34 -4.39 -4.57
C GLY A 179 8.33 -4.02 -3.48
N ARG A 180 9.46 -3.42 -3.85
CA ARG A 180 10.60 -3.24 -2.96
C ARG A 180 11.12 -1.82 -2.93
N GLN A 181 11.65 -1.29 -4.03
CA GLN A 181 12.32 0.03 -4.02
C GLN A 181 11.37 1.16 -3.59
N LEU A 182 10.20 1.27 -4.23
CA LEU A 182 9.19 2.28 -3.92
C LEU A 182 8.56 2.03 -2.55
N LYS A 183 8.22 0.78 -2.21
CA LYS A 183 7.71 0.42 -0.87
C LYS A 183 8.67 0.88 0.22
N THR A 184 9.95 0.52 0.09
CA THR A 184 11.01 0.90 1.02
C THR A 184 11.16 2.41 1.08
N LEU A 185 11.22 3.12 -0.05
CA LEU A 185 11.35 4.58 -0.02
C LEU A 185 10.17 5.27 0.68
N LEU A 186 8.94 4.81 0.49
CA LEU A 186 7.79 5.30 1.24
C LEU A 186 8.02 5.07 2.74
N HIS A 187 8.22 3.82 3.14
CA HIS A 187 8.49 3.38 4.52
C HIS A 187 9.59 4.22 5.21
N GLU A 188 10.78 4.32 4.62
CA GLU A 188 11.90 5.08 5.22
C GLU A 188 11.61 6.59 5.32
N LEU A 189 10.82 7.16 4.41
CA LEU A 189 10.41 8.57 4.48
C LEU A 189 9.36 8.81 5.57
N GLU A 190 8.50 7.85 5.87
CA GLU A 190 7.57 7.90 7.00
C GLU A 190 8.35 7.97 8.34
N HIS A 191 9.45 7.21 8.46
CA HIS A 191 10.37 7.29 9.60
C HIS A 191 11.08 8.63 9.78
N VAL A 192 11.39 9.35 8.69
CA VAL A 192 11.95 10.71 8.77
C VAL A 192 10.96 11.68 9.45
N PHE A 193 9.66 11.44 9.31
CA PHE A 193 8.60 12.19 9.99
C PHE A 193 8.09 11.49 11.26
N GLY A 194 8.93 10.67 11.91
CA GLY A 194 8.67 10.10 13.23
C GLY A 194 7.72 8.91 13.27
N ALA A 195 7.29 8.37 12.12
CA ALA A 195 6.24 7.34 12.07
C ALA A 195 6.66 5.95 12.62
N GLY A 196 7.93 5.75 12.97
CA GLY A 196 8.49 4.44 13.37
C GLY A 196 7.99 3.84 14.68
N SER A 197 7.03 4.48 15.35
CA SER A 197 6.42 4.00 16.60
C SER A 197 5.45 2.83 16.35
N GLY A 198 5.92 1.74 15.73
CA GLY A 198 5.04 0.61 15.38
C GLY A 198 5.55 -0.40 14.36
N GLU A 199 6.85 -0.43 14.01
CA GLU A 199 7.38 -1.44 13.09
C GLU A 199 7.05 -2.87 13.55
N TYR A 200 6.24 -3.59 12.77
CA TYR A 200 5.83 -4.95 13.13
C TYR A 200 6.89 -6.03 12.87
N TYR A 201 8.15 -5.68 12.62
CA TYR A 201 9.20 -6.67 12.29
C TYR A 201 9.35 -7.79 13.33
N ASN A 202 9.09 -7.49 14.61
CA ASN A 202 9.08 -8.50 15.68
C ASN A 202 7.76 -9.29 15.76
N ALA A 203 6.65 -8.72 15.29
CA ALA A 203 5.31 -9.29 15.32
C ALA A 203 4.89 -10.03 14.03
N ILE A 204 5.83 -10.21 13.08
CA ILE A 204 5.63 -10.91 11.79
C ILE A 204 4.92 -12.25 11.95
N ALA A 205 5.39 -13.04 12.92
CA ALA A 205 4.76 -14.26 13.39
C ALA A 205 5.10 -14.45 14.87
N VAL A 206 4.09 -14.46 15.74
CA VAL A 206 4.24 -14.66 17.18
C VAL A 206 3.40 -15.86 17.59
N THR A 207 4.06 -16.91 18.09
CA THR A 207 3.38 -18.08 18.65
C THR A 207 2.88 -17.76 20.05
N ASP A 208 1.66 -18.19 20.35
CA ASP A 208 1.06 -18.08 21.68
C ASP A 208 1.64 -19.12 22.64
N THR A 209 2.69 -18.74 23.36
CA THR A 209 3.37 -19.61 24.34
C THR A 209 2.74 -19.56 25.73
N THR A 210 1.49 -19.09 25.87
CA THR A 210 0.90 -18.84 27.22
C THR A 210 0.22 -20.05 27.84
N GLU A 211 -0.03 -21.11 27.07
CA GLU A 211 -0.82 -22.31 27.41
C GLU A 211 -2.29 -22.02 27.84
N ALA A 212 -2.69 -20.76 27.98
CA ALA A 212 -4.03 -20.33 28.32
C ALA A 212 -4.98 -20.39 27.11
N ALA A 213 -6.22 -20.85 27.31
CA ALA A 213 -7.23 -20.83 26.26
C ALA A 213 -7.81 -19.41 26.01
N PRO A 214 -8.21 -19.08 24.78
CA PRO A 214 -7.93 -19.81 23.54
C PRO A 214 -6.48 -19.59 23.09
N ALA A 215 -5.93 -20.55 22.34
CA ALA A 215 -4.67 -20.34 21.62
C ALA A 215 -4.87 -19.28 20.52
N SER A 216 -3.91 -18.37 20.40
CA SER A 216 -4.04 -17.14 19.62
C SER A 216 -2.70 -16.73 19.02
N ASP A 217 -2.15 -17.55 18.12
CA ASP A 217 -1.01 -17.13 17.29
C ASP A 217 -1.34 -15.84 16.52
N LEU A 218 -0.31 -15.03 16.27
CA LEU A 218 -0.35 -13.88 15.39
C LEU A 218 0.49 -14.18 14.15
N ALA A 219 -0.05 -14.00 12.94
CA ALA A 219 0.70 -14.15 11.70
C ALA A 219 0.36 -13.03 10.72
N ILE A 220 0.79 -11.80 11.01
CA ILE A 220 0.46 -10.61 10.21
C ILE A 220 0.91 -10.70 8.73
N VAL A 221 1.88 -11.55 8.38
CA VAL A 221 2.21 -11.79 6.95
C VAL A 221 1.13 -12.56 6.20
N LYS A 222 0.25 -13.30 6.89
CA LYS A 222 -0.92 -13.97 6.31
C LYS A 222 -2.06 -12.97 6.20
N HIS A 223 -2.48 -12.65 4.97
CA HIS A 223 -3.61 -11.73 4.72
C HIS A 223 -4.95 -12.25 5.25
N THR A 224 -5.06 -13.55 5.49
CA THR A 224 -6.22 -14.23 6.10
C THR A 224 -6.22 -14.18 7.62
N ASP A 225 -5.17 -13.69 8.27
CA ASP A 225 -5.13 -13.60 9.73
C ASP A 225 -6.25 -12.71 10.29
N ARG A 226 -6.86 -13.17 11.39
CA ARG A 226 -7.96 -12.50 12.11
C ARG A 226 -7.58 -11.10 12.60
N TYR A 227 -6.30 -10.86 12.91
CA TYR A 227 -5.77 -9.55 13.31
C TYR A 227 -6.12 -8.46 12.30
N TRP A 228 -6.09 -8.80 11.01
CA TRP A 228 -6.36 -7.85 9.94
C TRP A 228 -7.84 -7.59 9.70
N TRP A 229 -8.78 -8.32 10.31
CA TRP A 229 -10.19 -8.21 9.92
C TRP A 229 -10.78 -6.82 10.19
N THR A 230 -10.48 -6.27 11.37
CA THR A 230 -10.79 -4.88 11.76
C THR A 230 -9.78 -3.87 11.19
N ARG A 231 -8.68 -4.32 10.59
CA ARG A 231 -7.49 -3.52 10.22
C ARG A 231 -7.06 -3.70 8.75
N GLN A 232 -7.97 -4.07 7.83
CA GLN A 232 -7.57 -4.33 6.43
C GLN A 232 -6.91 -3.11 5.77
N HIS A 233 -7.36 -1.90 6.13
CA HIS A 233 -6.79 -0.66 5.60
C HIS A 233 -5.31 -0.47 6.00
N TRP A 234 -4.87 -1.03 7.14
CA TRP A 234 -3.45 -1.04 7.54
C TRP A 234 -2.58 -1.88 6.58
N ARG A 235 -3.16 -2.77 5.79
CA ARG A 235 -2.40 -3.53 4.78
C ARG A 235 -2.10 -2.74 3.51
N LEU A 236 -2.74 -1.58 3.34
CA LEU A 236 -2.48 -0.62 2.25
C LEU A 236 -1.39 0.40 2.64
N ASP A 237 -0.93 0.36 3.88
CA ASP A 237 0.05 1.27 4.48
C ASP A 237 1.46 0.66 4.36
N PRO A 238 2.45 1.35 3.76
CA PRO A 238 3.81 0.82 3.58
C PRO A 238 4.60 0.61 4.88
N LEU A 239 4.25 1.29 5.97
CA LEU A 239 4.82 1.05 7.31
C LEU A 239 4.30 -0.26 7.92
N LEU A 240 3.00 -0.52 7.76
CA LEU A 240 2.26 -1.53 8.52
C LEU A 240 2.03 -2.84 7.75
N GLY A 241 2.04 -2.79 6.42
CA GLY A 241 1.66 -3.92 5.58
C GLY A 241 2.30 -3.94 4.20
N THR A 242 1.80 -4.83 3.34
CA THR A 242 2.50 -5.19 2.09
C THR A 242 1.57 -5.13 0.88
N VAL A 243 1.19 -3.89 0.49
CA VAL A 243 0.43 -3.57 -0.74
C VAL A 243 1.02 -4.18 -2.02
N PHE A 244 2.32 -4.50 -1.98
CA PHE A 244 3.14 -4.74 -3.16
C PHE A 244 3.80 -6.13 -3.21
N GLU A 245 4.02 -6.80 -2.07
CA GLU A 245 4.77 -8.06 -2.04
C GLU A 245 3.94 -9.28 -2.47
N GLN A 246 2.61 -9.20 -2.34
CA GLN A 246 1.66 -10.30 -2.60
C GLN A 246 0.99 -10.20 -3.98
N ARG A 247 1.43 -9.34 -4.89
CA ARG A 247 0.91 -9.35 -6.27
C ARG A 247 1.46 -10.55 -7.03
N TYR A 248 0.65 -11.60 -7.13
CA TYR A 248 1.00 -12.84 -7.83
C TYR A 248 0.61 -12.86 -9.32
N ASP A 249 -0.22 -11.93 -9.83
CA ASP A 249 -0.63 -11.89 -11.25
C ASP A 249 -1.07 -10.46 -11.74
N PRO A 250 -1.52 -10.22 -13.00
CA PRO A 250 -0.91 -9.25 -13.90
C PRO A 250 -1.77 -7.97 -14.05
N ALA A 251 -2.53 -7.60 -13.03
CA ALA A 251 -3.54 -6.54 -13.11
C ALA A 251 -2.98 -5.12 -12.94
N ALA A 252 -1.87 -4.96 -12.23
CA ALA A 252 -1.51 -3.69 -11.61
C ALA A 252 -0.26 -3.07 -12.23
N ASN A 253 -0.44 -2.09 -13.11
CA ASN A 253 0.65 -1.22 -13.55
C ASN A 253 1.07 -0.24 -12.42
N ARG A 254 2.12 0.56 -12.67
CA ARG A 254 2.60 1.63 -11.78
C ARG A 254 1.47 2.54 -11.26
N VAL A 255 0.60 3.04 -12.13
CA VAL A 255 -0.45 4.01 -11.78
C VAL A 255 -1.52 3.37 -10.88
N ALA A 256 -2.00 2.18 -11.24
CA ALA A 256 -2.94 1.41 -10.42
C ALA A 256 -2.34 1.07 -9.04
N THR A 257 -1.04 0.79 -9.00
CA THR A 257 -0.32 0.52 -7.76
C THR A 257 -0.23 1.76 -6.86
N LEU A 258 0.16 2.92 -7.38
CA LEU A 258 0.16 4.20 -6.66
C LEU A 258 -1.23 4.59 -6.15
N GLY A 259 -2.28 4.24 -6.91
CA GLY A 259 -3.68 4.46 -6.56
C GLY A 259 -4.21 3.59 -5.41
N LEU A 260 -3.52 2.50 -5.05
CA LEU A 260 -3.94 1.54 -4.01
C LEU A 260 -3.32 1.80 -2.63
N ILE A 261 -2.18 2.49 -2.57
CA ILE A 261 -1.46 2.79 -1.32
C ILE A 261 -2.31 3.71 -0.44
N ARG A 262 -2.46 3.44 0.85
CA ARG A 262 -3.13 4.34 1.80
C ARG A 262 -2.34 4.33 3.10
N PHE A 263 -1.87 5.49 3.53
CA PHE A 263 -1.47 5.63 4.92
C PHE A 263 -2.72 5.52 5.79
N THR A 264 -2.60 4.79 6.90
CA THR A 264 -3.61 4.79 7.97
C THR A 264 -3.75 6.16 8.59
N GLU A 265 -4.86 6.42 9.27
CA GLU A 265 -5.04 7.70 9.96
C GLU A 265 -3.99 7.88 11.08
N GLY A 266 -3.54 6.79 11.71
CA GLY A 266 -2.36 6.80 12.58
C GLY A 266 -1.09 7.27 11.87
N THR A 267 -0.72 6.66 10.74
CA THR A 267 0.49 7.00 9.99
C THR A 267 0.44 8.44 9.48
N LYS A 268 -0.71 8.87 8.93
CA LYS A 268 -0.95 10.26 8.56
C LYS A 268 -0.77 11.21 9.74
N ALA A 269 -1.36 10.91 10.88
CA ALA A 269 -1.24 11.74 12.07
C ALA A 269 0.23 11.83 12.56
N GLN A 270 1.02 10.77 12.47
CA GLN A 270 2.46 10.83 12.76
C GLN A 270 3.21 11.73 11.77
N ILE A 271 3.06 11.50 10.47
CA ILE A 271 3.75 12.27 9.41
C ILE A 271 3.35 13.76 9.43
N ASN A 272 2.07 14.02 9.69
CA ASN A 272 1.49 15.35 9.82
C ASN A 272 1.70 15.95 11.22
N THR A 273 2.46 15.34 12.14
CA THR A 273 2.82 15.97 13.42
C THR A 273 4.09 16.81 13.26
N ASP A 274 4.13 17.95 13.94
CA ASP A 274 5.34 18.75 14.08
C ASP A 274 6.15 18.29 15.30
N TRP A 275 7.10 17.40 15.07
CA TRP A 275 7.97 16.86 16.12
C TRP A 275 9.08 17.82 16.56
N ARG A 276 9.05 19.12 16.20
CA ARG A 276 10.06 20.10 16.65
C ARG A 276 10.08 20.28 18.17
N ASP A 277 8.91 20.23 18.81
CA ASP A 277 8.76 20.29 20.26
C ASP A 277 8.88 18.89 20.91
N TRP A 278 9.59 17.94 20.30
CA TRP A 278 9.76 16.61 20.87
C TRP A 278 10.59 16.68 22.16
N PRO A 279 10.03 16.28 23.32
CA PRO A 279 10.74 16.32 24.59
C PRO A 279 11.95 15.38 24.60
N LYS A 280 13.08 15.96 24.95
CA LYS A 280 14.32 15.24 25.21
C LYS A 280 14.22 14.64 26.62
N LEU A 281 14.31 13.31 26.72
CA LEU A 281 14.26 12.48 27.94
C LEU A 281 12.86 12.18 28.52
N GLY A 282 12.29 11.04 28.10
CA GLY A 282 11.45 10.18 28.95
C GLY A 282 9.98 10.55 29.18
N SER A 283 9.55 11.75 28.81
CA SER A 283 8.12 12.13 28.72
C SER A 283 7.77 12.42 27.25
N SER A 284 6.49 12.44 26.89
CA SER A 284 6.04 12.94 25.58
C SER A 284 4.78 13.78 25.73
N LYS A 285 4.76 14.98 25.13
CA LYS A 285 3.55 15.80 25.08
C LYS A 285 2.50 15.19 24.13
N PHE A 286 2.97 14.48 23.11
CA PHE A 286 2.15 13.88 22.06
C PHE A 286 1.67 12.46 22.41
N MET A 287 2.45 11.64 23.12
CA MET A 287 2.11 10.25 23.45
C MET A 287 1.54 10.14 24.87
N ALA A 288 0.53 9.29 25.11
CA ALA A 288 0.06 9.04 26.47
C ALA A 288 0.98 8.02 27.16
N ALA A 289 1.08 8.10 28.49
CA ALA A 289 1.74 7.06 29.25
C ALA A 289 0.93 5.76 29.15
N THR A 290 1.61 4.65 28.86
CA THR A 290 1.01 3.30 28.78
C THR A 290 0.42 2.80 30.11
N THR A 291 0.63 3.55 31.20
CA THR A 291 0.00 3.40 32.51
C THR A 291 -1.52 3.61 32.49
N ALA A 292 -2.07 4.24 31.45
CA ALA A 292 -3.50 4.47 31.26
C ALA A 292 -4.12 3.50 30.22
N THR A 293 -3.74 2.22 30.26
CA THR A 293 -4.34 1.18 29.40
C THR A 293 -5.40 0.41 30.19
N GLN A 294 -6.53 0.10 29.55
CA GLN A 294 -7.59 -0.72 30.12
C GLN A 294 -8.03 -1.81 29.13
N VAL A 295 -8.39 -2.98 29.66
CA VAL A 295 -9.19 -3.99 28.94
C VAL A 295 -10.65 -3.78 29.32
N ARG A 296 -11.54 -3.75 28.33
CA ARG A 296 -13.00 -3.70 28.54
C ARG A 296 -13.62 -5.02 28.10
N VAL A 297 -14.06 -5.81 29.07
CA VAL A 297 -14.68 -7.12 28.85
C VAL A 297 -16.20 -6.97 28.89
N THR A 298 -16.86 -7.39 27.81
CA THR A 298 -18.32 -7.25 27.62
C THR A 298 -18.95 -8.54 27.12
N GLU A 299 -20.25 -8.70 27.34
CA GLU A 299 -21.05 -9.68 26.61
C GLU A 299 -21.17 -9.23 25.15
N ARG A 300 -20.86 -10.13 24.22
CA ARG A 300 -20.81 -9.82 22.78
C ARG A 300 -22.14 -9.34 22.18
N GLU A 301 -23.25 -9.91 22.61
CA GLU A 301 -24.58 -9.67 22.03
C GLU A 301 -25.23 -8.40 22.57
N SER A 302 -25.16 -8.17 23.89
CA SER A 302 -25.80 -7.04 24.57
C SER A 302 -24.89 -5.82 24.75
N GLY A 303 -23.57 -5.99 24.64
CA GLY A 303 -22.57 -4.99 25.03
C GLY A 303 -22.46 -4.77 26.54
N ALA A 304 -23.17 -5.55 27.37
CA ALA A 304 -23.18 -5.40 28.82
C ALA A 304 -21.80 -5.66 29.43
N ALA A 305 -21.46 -4.91 30.48
CA ALA A 305 -20.21 -5.08 31.22
C ALA A 305 -20.14 -6.44 31.93
N LEU A 306 -19.05 -7.18 31.76
CA LEU A 306 -18.80 -8.43 32.49
C LEU A 306 -17.88 -8.12 33.69
N ALA A 307 -18.48 -7.92 34.86
CA ALA A 307 -17.77 -7.68 36.11
C ALA A 307 -17.15 -8.96 36.69
N GLY A 308 -16.00 -8.85 37.35
CA GLY A 308 -15.29 -9.99 37.95
C GLY A 308 -14.64 -10.96 36.95
N ALA A 309 -14.69 -10.67 35.64
CA ALA A 309 -14.09 -11.49 34.59
C ALA A 309 -12.55 -11.49 34.74
N PRO A 310 -11.89 -12.65 34.89
CA PRO A 310 -10.43 -12.72 34.91
C PRO A 310 -9.82 -12.24 33.59
N VAL A 311 -8.80 -11.40 33.68
CA VAL A 311 -8.03 -10.85 32.56
C VAL A 311 -6.55 -11.12 32.79
N SER A 312 -5.85 -11.56 31.75
CA SER A 312 -4.40 -11.74 31.72
C SER A 312 -3.82 -11.06 30.49
N VAL A 313 -2.66 -10.42 30.67
CA VAL A 313 -1.96 -9.67 29.62
C VAL A 313 -0.50 -10.10 29.56
N TRP A 314 -0.06 -10.48 28.36
CA TRP A 314 1.32 -10.80 28.05
C TRP A 314 1.87 -9.84 27.00
N ARG A 315 3.18 -9.67 27.01
CA ARG A 315 3.95 -8.88 26.05
C ARG A 315 4.81 -9.81 25.19
N ASP A 316 4.88 -9.53 23.90
CA ASP A 316 5.91 -10.06 23.02
C ASP A 316 7.26 -9.34 23.29
N PRO A 317 8.32 -10.04 23.71
CA PRO A 317 9.66 -9.48 23.88
C PRO A 317 10.54 -9.60 22.61
N GLY A 318 9.98 -10.12 21.51
CA GLY A 318 10.64 -10.30 20.21
C GLY A 318 11.61 -11.49 20.15
N ALA A 319 12.22 -11.64 18.97
CA ALA A 319 13.23 -12.67 18.67
C ALA A 319 12.80 -14.13 18.92
N GLY A 320 11.51 -14.45 18.74
CA GLY A 320 10.97 -15.81 18.89
C GLY A 320 11.01 -16.36 20.32
N LYS A 321 11.13 -15.49 21.32
CA LYS A 321 11.11 -15.84 22.75
C LYS A 321 9.68 -16.06 23.25
N PRO A 322 9.49 -16.78 24.37
CA PRO A 322 8.19 -16.90 25.04
C PRO A 322 7.60 -15.56 25.46
N LEU A 323 6.27 -15.47 25.46
CA LEU A 323 5.50 -14.30 25.87
C LEU A 323 5.64 -14.03 27.38
N GLU A 324 5.94 -12.78 27.72
CA GLU A 324 6.19 -12.34 29.10
C GLU A 324 4.87 -11.86 29.77
N PRO A 325 4.40 -12.43 30.89
CA PRO A 325 3.25 -11.91 31.61
C PRO A 325 3.56 -10.55 32.22
N ILE A 326 2.70 -9.55 31.98
CA ILE A 326 2.89 -8.17 32.50
C ILE A 326 1.77 -7.73 33.46
N ALA A 327 0.55 -8.25 33.31
CA ALA A 327 -0.57 -7.95 34.20
C ALA A 327 -1.57 -9.12 34.26
N GLN A 328 -2.21 -9.28 35.42
CA GLN A 328 -3.31 -10.20 35.64
C GLN A 328 -4.23 -9.64 36.72
N GLY A 329 -5.53 -9.87 36.60
CA GLY A 329 -6.52 -9.46 37.60
C GLY A 329 -7.95 -9.78 37.17
N THR A 330 -8.91 -9.04 37.68
CA THR A 330 -10.33 -9.14 37.32
C THR A 330 -10.90 -7.78 36.97
N THR A 331 -11.97 -7.77 36.17
CA THR A 331 -12.69 -6.54 35.84
C THR A 331 -13.51 -5.99 37.00
N ASN A 332 -13.65 -4.67 37.05
CA ASN A 332 -14.52 -3.96 37.98
C ASN A 332 -16.01 -4.03 37.56
N ALA A 333 -16.89 -3.29 38.25
CA ALA A 333 -18.33 -3.25 37.96
C ALA A 333 -18.68 -2.80 36.53
N GLU A 334 -17.87 -1.90 35.94
CA GLU A 334 -18.03 -1.43 34.56
C GLU A 334 -17.35 -2.35 33.51
N GLY A 335 -16.89 -3.54 33.92
CA GLY A 335 -16.25 -4.52 33.03
C GLY A 335 -14.83 -4.13 32.63
N ARG A 336 -14.15 -3.28 33.41
CA ARG A 336 -12.83 -2.72 33.09
C ARG A 336 -11.72 -3.27 33.98
N PHE A 337 -10.57 -3.57 33.38
CA PHE A 337 -9.33 -3.92 34.06
C PHE A 337 -8.19 -3.00 33.59
N VAL A 338 -7.65 -2.17 34.48
CA VAL A 338 -6.60 -1.17 34.17
C VAL A 338 -5.21 -1.74 34.46
N PHE A 339 -4.25 -1.50 33.57
CA PHE A 339 -2.86 -1.94 33.74
C PHE A 339 -1.84 -1.00 33.08
N ASP A 340 -0.59 -1.15 33.50
CA ASP A 340 0.58 -0.52 32.87
C ASP A 340 1.37 -1.56 32.05
N TRP A 341 1.89 -1.16 30.90
CA TRP A 341 2.77 -1.97 30.05
C TRP A 341 4.17 -2.16 30.66
N ARG A 342 4.53 -1.39 31.69
CA ARG A 342 5.81 -1.45 32.43
C ARG A 342 7.04 -1.27 31.54
N CYS A 343 6.91 -0.54 30.43
CA CYS A 343 8.02 -0.12 29.57
C CYS A 343 8.11 1.40 29.39
N GLY A 344 7.14 2.18 29.88
CA GLY A 344 7.13 3.64 29.76
C GLY A 344 7.31 4.09 28.30
N PHE A 345 8.18 5.07 28.05
CA PHE A 345 8.44 5.50 26.67
C PHE A 345 9.17 4.44 25.82
N SER A 346 9.85 3.46 26.44
CA SER A 346 10.57 2.43 25.66
C SER A 346 9.64 1.50 24.87
N CYS A 347 8.34 1.41 25.22
CA CYS A 347 7.36 0.62 24.46
C CYS A 347 7.27 1.02 22.97
N PHE A 348 7.68 2.25 22.60
CA PHE A 348 7.67 2.77 21.24
C PHE A 348 8.99 2.55 20.46
N ALA A 349 10.10 2.25 21.16
CA ALA A 349 11.45 2.27 20.59
C ALA A 349 12.19 0.92 20.66
N VAL A 350 11.66 -0.06 21.40
CA VAL A 350 12.14 -1.45 21.40
C VAL A 350 10.97 -2.38 21.10
N GLY A 351 11.25 -3.56 20.52
CA GLY A 351 10.26 -4.60 20.14
C GLY A 351 9.49 -5.20 21.31
N LYS A 352 8.65 -4.36 21.91
CA LYS A 352 7.79 -4.54 23.10
C LYS A 352 6.41 -3.91 22.82
N THR A 353 6.11 -3.76 21.54
CA THR A 353 5.01 -3.00 20.95
C THR A 353 3.70 -3.78 20.93
N THR A 354 3.73 -5.08 21.22
CA THR A 354 2.65 -6.02 20.92
C THR A 354 2.25 -6.78 22.18
N LEU A 355 0.95 -6.74 22.50
CA LEU A 355 0.35 -7.39 23.65
C LEU A 355 -0.65 -8.45 23.23
N LEU A 356 -0.61 -9.61 23.88
CA LEU A 356 -1.68 -10.59 23.89
C LEU A 356 -2.54 -10.37 25.13
N VAL A 357 -3.82 -10.11 24.93
CA VAL A 357 -4.80 -9.96 26.01
C VAL A 357 -5.78 -11.12 25.94
N LYS A 358 -6.00 -11.80 27.08
CA LYS A 358 -7.04 -12.83 27.22
C LYS A 358 -7.97 -12.50 28.37
N ALA A 359 -9.25 -12.85 28.20
CA ALA A 359 -10.25 -12.74 29.24
C ALA A 359 -11.22 -13.92 29.20
N GLN A 360 -11.80 -14.24 30.35
CA GLN A 360 -12.78 -15.32 30.50
C GLN A 360 -13.90 -14.89 31.43
N ALA A 361 -15.08 -15.48 31.27
CA ALA A 361 -16.23 -15.26 32.14
C ALA A 361 -17.07 -16.54 32.24
N SER A 362 -17.78 -16.73 33.35
CA SER A 362 -18.63 -17.90 33.55
C SER A 362 -19.70 -18.00 32.47
N GLY A 363 -19.86 -19.19 31.88
CA GLY A 363 -20.81 -19.45 30.79
C GLY A 363 -20.44 -18.82 29.43
N ARG A 364 -19.23 -18.29 29.26
CA ARG A 364 -18.76 -17.65 28.02
C ARG A 364 -17.54 -18.37 27.44
N ALA A 365 -17.35 -18.27 26.13
CA ALA A 365 -16.09 -18.64 25.51
C ALA A 365 -14.98 -17.70 26.01
N PRO A 366 -13.77 -18.20 26.34
CA PRO A 366 -12.65 -17.32 26.62
C PRO A 366 -12.25 -16.58 25.33
N GLY A 367 -11.94 -15.29 25.46
CA GLY A 367 -11.55 -14.43 24.35
C GLY A 367 -10.06 -14.12 24.38
N ALA A 368 -9.45 -13.99 23.20
CA ALA A 368 -8.08 -13.50 23.03
C ALA A 368 -8.02 -12.46 21.91
N THR A 369 -7.30 -11.36 22.13
CA THR A 369 -7.03 -10.34 21.12
C THR A 369 -5.57 -9.85 21.19
N TRP A 370 -5.05 -9.45 20.03
CA TRP A 370 -3.76 -8.78 19.92
C TRP A 370 -3.98 -7.27 19.81
N PHE A 371 -3.23 -6.53 20.63
CA PHE A 371 -3.25 -5.08 20.69
C PHE A 371 -1.84 -4.54 20.59
N THR A 372 -1.64 -3.54 19.75
CA THR A 372 -0.31 -3.03 19.42
C THR A 372 -0.17 -1.55 19.80
N ILE A 373 1.07 -1.09 19.85
CA ILE A 373 1.39 0.30 20.14
C ILE A 373 0.78 1.26 19.09
N PHE A 374 0.51 0.74 17.88
CA PHE A 374 -0.16 1.47 16.82
C PHE A 374 -1.66 1.63 17.08
N ASP A 375 -2.33 0.61 17.61
CA ASP A 375 -3.73 0.72 18.08
C ASP A 375 -3.84 1.81 19.16
N ALA A 376 -2.91 1.81 20.12
CA ALA A 376 -2.81 2.85 21.14
C ALA A 376 -2.57 4.24 20.54
N PHE A 377 -1.71 4.34 19.52
CA PHE A 377 -1.47 5.59 18.82
C PHE A 377 -2.72 6.10 18.10
N GLU A 378 -3.41 5.27 17.30
CA GLU A 378 -4.64 5.68 16.62
C GLU A 378 -5.71 6.15 17.62
N GLN A 379 -5.91 5.41 18.71
CA GLN A 379 -6.86 5.81 19.76
C GLN A 379 -6.53 7.20 20.33
N LYS A 380 -5.25 7.56 20.53
CA LYS A 380 -4.91 8.91 21.00
C LYS A 380 -4.94 9.96 19.90
N ALA A 381 -4.21 9.74 18.84
CA ALA A 381 -3.86 10.72 17.81
C ALA A 381 -5.03 11.02 16.85
N VAL A 382 -5.83 9.99 16.54
CA VAL A 382 -6.94 10.08 15.59
C VAL A 382 -8.27 10.21 16.35
N GLN A 383 -8.46 9.39 17.39
CA GLN A 383 -9.74 9.31 18.10
C GLN A 383 -9.82 10.19 19.37
N GLY A 384 -8.72 10.85 19.76
CA GLY A 384 -8.70 11.77 20.91
C GLY A 384 -8.91 11.09 22.27
N GLN A 385 -8.63 9.78 22.40
CA GLN A 385 -8.78 9.06 23.66
C GLN A 385 -7.60 9.33 24.61
N ALA A 386 -7.91 9.64 25.87
CA ALA A 386 -6.92 9.82 26.94
C ALA A 386 -6.52 8.49 27.62
N THR A 387 -7.23 7.40 27.32
CA THR A 387 -7.06 6.07 27.92
C THR A 387 -7.12 5.04 26.81
N PHE A 388 -6.12 4.18 26.68
CA PHE A 388 -6.10 3.14 25.66
C PHE A 388 -7.06 2.02 26.04
N THR A 389 -8.02 1.69 25.17
CA THR A 389 -9.08 0.72 25.44
C THR A 389 -8.93 -0.51 24.54
N ILE A 390 -8.77 -1.66 25.17
CA ILE A 390 -8.74 -2.96 24.50
C ILE A 390 -10.10 -3.62 24.72
N ASP A 391 -11.02 -3.43 23.78
CA ASP A 391 -12.34 -4.07 23.82
C ASP A 391 -12.21 -5.59 23.54
N LEU A 392 -12.78 -6.41 24.43
CA LEU A 392 -12.74 -7.87 24.34
C LEU A 392 -14.14 -8.47 24.61
N PRO A 393 -15.01 -8.54 23.58
CA PRO A 393 -16.38 -9.05 23.70
C PRO A 393 -16.41 -10.60 23.74
N LEU A 394 -16.85 -11.15 24.86
CA LEU A 394 -17.00 -12.59 25.10
C LEU A 394 -18.39 -13.05 24.67
N GLY A 395 -18.44 -14.05 23.79
CA GLY A 395 -19.68 -14.72 23.36
C GLY A 395 -19.96 -15.99 24.17
N VAL A 396 -21.03 -16.70 23.84
CA VAL A 396 -21.20 -18.10 24.28
C VAL A 396 -20.14 -19.01 23.63
N PRO A 397 -19.79 -20.17 24.23
CA PRO A 397 -18.91 -21.17 23.61
C PRO A 397 -19.47 -21.64 22.26
N ASP A 398 -18.60 -21.72 21.24
CA ASP A 398 -18.98 -22.09 19.89
C ASP A 398 -17.94 -23.01 19.24
N SER A 399 -18.43 -23.97 18.46
CA SER A 399 -17.66 -24.97 17.71
C SER A 399 -18.27 -25.31 16.35
N GLN A 400 -19.37 -24.64 15.98
CA GLN A 400 -19.92 -24.72 14.64
C GLN A 400 -19.18 -23.74 13.73
N LYS A 401 -19.20 -24.00 12.43
CA LYS A 401 -18.60 -23.10 11.44
C LYS A 401 -19.69 -22.22 10.82
N PRO A 402 -19.34 -20.99 10.40
CA PRO A 402 -20.20 -20.18 9.55
C PRO A 402 -20.62 -20.94 8.28
N THR A 403 -21.90 -20.87 7.93
CA THR A 403 -22.39 -21.28 6.61
C THR A 403 -22.20 -20.13 5.63
N VAL A 404 -21.46 -20.39 4.54
CA VAL A 404 -21.05 -19.37 3.57
C VAL A 404 -21.52 -19.71 2.16
N SER A 405 -21.98 -18.71 1.43
CA SER A 405 -22.22 -18.80 -0.01
C SER A 405 -21.84 -17.48 -0.71
N LEU A 406 -21.64 -17.55 -2.03
CA LEU A 406 -21.35 -16.37 -2.86
C LEU A 406 -22.30 -16.33 -4.06
N ALA A 407 -23.14 -15.30 -4.13
CA ALA A 407 -23.77 -14.91 -5.38
C ALA A 407 -22.79 -14.03 -6.18
N ALA A 408 -22.31 -14.57 -7.31
CA ALA A 408 -21.54 -13.86 -8.32
C ALA A 408 -22.11 -14.21 -9.71
N PRO A 409 -22.05 -13.30 -10.71
CA PRO A 409 -22.55 -13.60 -12.05
C PRO A 409 -21.64 -14.60 -12.75
N ALA A 410 -22.22 -15.47 -13.58
CA ALA A 410 -21.44 -16.44 -14.37
C ALA A 410 -20.52 -15.78 -15.41
N MET A 411 -20.83 -14.54 -15.84
CA MET A 411 -20.04 -13.77 -16.80
C MET A 411 -19.80 -12.34 -16.31
N ALA A 412 -18.65 -11.78 -16.72
CA ALA A 412 -18.28 -10.40 -16.52
C ALA A 412 -17.51 -9.86 -17.74
N THR A 413 -17.30 -8.54 -17.80
CA THR A 413 -16.53 -7.88 -18.86
C THR A 413 -15.41 -7.06 -18.22
N VAL A 414 -14.20 -7.11 -18.77
CA VAL A 414 -13.06 -6.30 -18.31
C VAL A 414 -13.46 -4.82 -18.24
N GLY A 415 -13.10 -4.15 -17.15
CA GLY A 415 -13.39 -2.74 -16.92
C GLY A 415 -14.82 -2.43 -16.48
N GLN A 416 -15.74 -3.39 -16.47
CA GLN A 416 -17.12 -3.20 -15.99
C GLN A 416 -17.29 -3.70 -14.55
N PRO A 417 -17.89 -2.92 -13.63
CA PRO A 417 -18.06 -3.32 -12.24
C PRO A 417 -19.09 -4.45 -12.10
N VAL A 418 -18.75 -5.43 -11.29
CA VAL A 418 -19.57 -6.59 -10.91
C VAL A 418 -19.88 -6.51 -9.42
N THR A 419 -21.16 -6.59 -9.06
CA THR A 419 -21.56 -6.68 -7.66
C THR A 419 -21.38 -8.11 -7.14
N LEU A 420 -20.64 -8.24 -6.05
CA LEU A 420 -20.45 -9.48 -5.30
C LEU A 420 -21.26 -9.39 -4.00
N ALA A 421 -22.13 -10.38 -3.78
CA ALA A 421 -23.01 -10.45 -2.63
C ALA A 421 -22.82 -11.80 -1.91
N PRO A 422 -21.80 -11.93 -1.04
CA PRO A 422 -21.65 -13.08 -0.18
C PRO A 422 -22.75 -13.11 0.90
N VAL A 423 -23.18 -14.32 1.26
CA VAL A 423 -24.00 -14.56 2.45
C VAL A 423 -23.15 -15.39 3.41
N ALA A 424 -23.01 -14.92 4.64
CA ALA A 424 -22.45 -15.68 5.74
C ALA A 424 -23.43 -15.61 6.91
N VAL A 425 -23.77 -16.76 7.48
CA VAL A 425 -24.60 -16.89 8.69
C VAL A 425 -23.97 -17.90 9.62
N ASP A 426 -24.25 -17.74 10.91
CA ASP A 426 -23.63 -18.51 11.98
C ASP A 426 -24.59 -18.56 13.17
N ASN A 427 -24.47 -19.58 14.03
CA ASN A 427 -25.34 -19.81 15.19
C ASN A 427 -25.10 -18.81 16.34
N VAL A 428 -23.90 -18.24 16.47
CA VAL A 428 -23.59 -17.18 17.46
C VAL A 428 -23.33 -15.85 16.75
N GLY A 429 -22.64 -15.86 15.63
CA GLY A 429 -22.48 -14.70 14.76
C GLY A 429 -21.13 -14.62 14.06
N VAL A 430 -21.17 -14.17 12.81
CA VAL A 430 -19.99 -14.01 11.95
C VAL A 430 -19.18 -12.80 12.40
N PHE A 431 -17.93 -13.01 12.83
CA PHE A 431 -16.97 -11.96 13.19
C PHE A 431 -16.47 -11.20 11.96
N GLY A 432 -16.41 -11.88 10.81
CA GLY A 432 -16.45 -11.19 9.55
C GLY A 432 -16.28 -12.06 8.32
N VAL A 433 -16.37 -11.39 7.18
CA VAL A 433 -16.36 -11.99 5.83
C VAL A 433 -15.27 -11.31 5.00
N LYS A 434 -14.53 -12.07 4.19
CA LYS A 434 -13.52 -11.56 3.25
C LYS A 434 -13.71 -12.22 1.90
N VAL A 435 -13.77 -11.37 0.87
CA VAL A 435 -13.85 -11.79 -0.54
C VAL A 435 -12.47 -11.61 -1.14
N ILE A 436 -11.89 -12.66 -1.72
CA ILE A 436 -10.58 -12.65 -2.39
C ILE A 436 -10.70 -13.08 -3.85
N GLY A 437 -9.83 -12.54 -4.69
CA GLY A 437 -9.67 -12.96 -6.09
C GLY A 437 -8.79 -14.20 -6.25
N THR A 438 -8.56 -14.60 -7.51
CA THR A 438 -7.68 -15.71 -7.89
C THR A 438 -6.23 -15.49 -7.42
N ASP A 439 -5.79 -14.24 -7.40
CA ASP A 439 -4.48 -13.76 -6.92
C ASP A 439 -4.35 -13.75 -5.38
N SER A 440 -5.39 -14.17 -4.65
CA SER A 440 -5.52 -14.10 -3.20
C SER A 440 -5.46 -12.68 -2.61
N LEU A 441 -5.61 -11.63 -3.43
CA LEU A 441 -5.78 -10.28 -2.92
C LEU A 441 -7.22 -10.09 -2.42
N PRO A 442 -7.44 -9.40 -1.29
CA PRO A 442 -8.79 -9.06 -0.85
C PRO A 442 -9.40 -8.06 -1.80
N LEU A 443 -10.54 -8.45 -2.39
CA LEU A 443 -11.44 -7.55 -3.08
C LEU A 443 -12.24 -6.74 -2.06
N CYS A 444 -12.70 -7.41 -1.00
CA CYS A 444 -13.61 -6.85 0.00
C CYS A 444 -13.38 -7.50 1.37
N THR A 445 -13.67 -6.80 2.46
CA THR A 445 -13.73 -7.39 3.81
C THR A 445 -14.75 -6.63 4.64
N PHE A 446 -15.47 -7.37 5.48
CA PHE A 446 -16.59 -6.89 6.28
C PHE A 446 -16.46 -7.41 7.71
N THR A 447 -16.75 -6.55 8.68
CA THR A 447 -16.86 -6.87 10.12
C THR A 447 -18.31 -6.90 10.61
N ALA A 448 -19.26 -6.52 9.76
CA ALA A 448 -20.71 -6.58 10.01
C ALA A 448 -21.46 -6.68 8.67
N ALA A 449 -22.70 -7.20 8.70
CA ALA A 449 -23.61 -7.23 7.56
C ALA A 449 -24.21 -5.82 7.31
N PRO A 450 -24.71 -5.49 6.10
CA PRO A 450 -24.82 -6.34 4.90
C PRO A 450 -23.51 -6.46 4.11
N TYR A 451 -23.23 -7.67 3.61
CA TYR A 451 -22.02 -7.95 2.85
C TYR A 451 -22.24 -7.74 1.34
N THR A 452 -21.86 -6.57 0.82
CA THR A 452 -21.92 -6.29 -0.63
C THR A 452 -20.74 -5.43 -1.05
N CYS A 453 -20.19 -5.66 -2.24
CA CYS A 453 -19.13 -4.83 -2.81
C CYS A 453 -19.06 -4.91 -4.34
N GLN A 454 -18.32 -3.99 -4.95
CA GLN A 454 -18.03 -4.00 -6.39
C GLN A 454 -16.63 -4.57 -6.65
N TRP A 455 -16.53 -5.43 -7.66
CA TRP A 455 -15.29 -5.94 -8.21
C TRP A 455 -15.24 -5.63 -9.70
N THR A 456 -14.19 -4.98 -10.17
CA THR A 456 -13.99 -4.71 -11.60
C THR A 456 -12.85 -5.60 -12.10
N PRO A 457 -13.12 -6.62 -12.95
CA PRO A 457 -12.05 -7.44 -13.50
C PRO A 457 -11.20 -6.66 -14.49
N THR A 458 -9.89 -6.92 -14.47
CA THR A 458 -8.89 -6.19 -15.26
C THR A 458 -8.30 -7.02 -16.41
N ALA A 459 -8.56 -8.33 -16.44
CA ALA A 459 -8.07 -9.25 -17.45
C ALA A 459 -9.14 -10.30 -17.81
N PRO A 460 -9.23 -10.71 -19.09
CA PRO A 460 -10.15 -11.77 -19.52
C PRO A 460 -9.70 -13.14 -18.99
N GLY A 461 -10.60 -14.12 -19.05
CA GLY A 461 -10.36 -15.50 -18.61
C GLY A 461 -11.24 -15.91 -17.43
N VAL A 462 -10.93 -17.06 -16.86
CA VAL A 462 -11.67 -17.60 -15.70
C VAL A 462 -11.11 -17.03 -14.41
N GLN A 463 -11.97 -16.40 -13.60
CA GLN A 463 -11.62 -15.90 -12.28
C GLN A 463 -12.34 -16.72 -11.20
N ILE A 464 -11.60 -17.13 -10.16
CA ILE A 464 -12.15 -17.85 -9.01
C ILE A 464 -12.23 -16.87 -7.85
N ILE A 465 -13.44 -16.42 -7.55
CA ILE A 465 -13.72 -15.58 -6.39
C ILE A 465 -13.97 -16.48 -5.19
N ARG A 466 -13.26 -16.26 -4.09
CA ARG A 466 -13.46 -17.02 -2.84
C ARG A 466 -13.98 -16.11 -1.74
N VAL A 467 -14.79 -16.67 -0.85
CA VAL A 467 -15.34 -15.98 0.32
C VAL A 467 -14.98 -16.78 1.54
N ILE A 468 -14.22 -16.16 2.44
CA ILE A 468 -13.84 -16.72 3.73
C ILE A 468 -14.71 -16.02 4.77
N ALA A 469 -15.49 -16.76 5.54
CA ALA A 469 -16.11 -16.24 6.77
C ALA A 469 -15.48 -16.89 7.99
N ILE A 470 -15.42 -16.13 9.08
CA ILE A 470 -14.88 -16.55 10.36
C ILE A 470 -15.80 -16.03 11.48
N ASP A 471 -16.10 -16.86 12.47
CA ASP A 471 -16.74 -16.44 13.72
C ASP A 471 -15.70 -15.89 14.72
N ALA A 472 -16.12 -15.51 15.92
CA ALA A 472 -15.21 -15.02 16.96
C ALA A 472 -14.80 -16.07 18.02
N ALA A 473 -15.09 -17.35 17.79
CA ALA A 473 -14.39 -18.49 18.39
C ALA A 473 -13.18 -18.93 17.53
N GLY A 474 -13.16 -18.56 16.24
CA GLY A 474 -12.12 -18.86 15.27
C GLY A 474 -12.49 -19.95 14.27
N ASN A 475 -13.72 -20.47 14.27
CA ASN A 475 -14.12 -21.43 13.24
C ASN A 475 -14.35 -20.69 11.91
N ALA A 476 -13.89 -21.29 10.82
CA ALA A 476 -13.88 -20.65 9.51
C ALA A 476 -14.31 -21.60 8.40
N GLU A 477 -14.96 -21.03 7.39
CA GLU A 477 -15.42 -21.76 6.20
C GLU A 477 -15.22 -20.94 4.93
N VAL A 478 -15.07 -21.64 3.80
CA VAL A 478 -14.75 -21.03 2.49
C VAL A 478 -15.73 -21.47 1.41
N ALA A 479 -16.44 -20.49 0.83
CA ALA A 479 -17.18 -20.66 -0.42
C ALA A 479 -16.36 -20.15 -1.61
N SER A 480 -16.71 -20.58 -2.83
CA SER A 480 -16.16 -20.00 -4.06
C SER A 480 -17.18 -19.97 -5.20
N ALA A 481 -16.97 -19.03 -6.13
CA ALA A 481 -17.72 -18.93 -7.38
C ALA A 481 -16.76 -18.68 -8.54
N GLN A 482 -17.08 -19.24 -9.70
CA GLN A 482 -16.33 -19.05 -10.93
C GLN A 482 -17.01 -17.99 -11.80
N VAL A 483 -16.25 -16.98 -12.24
CA VAL A 483 -16.72 -15.94 -13.15
C VAL A 483 -15.92 -15.98 -14.44
N ILE A 484 -16.60 -16.05 -15.59
CA ILE A 484 -15.96 -15.97 -16.91
C ILE A 484 -15.87 -14.51 -17.33
N VAL A 485 -14.68 -13.94 -17.28
CA VAL A 485 -14.42 -12.57 -17.74
C VAL A 485 -14.13 -12.55 -19.23
N ARG A 486 -14.84 -11.72 -19.98
CA ARG A 486 -14.60 -11.45 -21.41
C ARG A 486 -13.86 -10.12 -21.57
N ALA A 487 -13.08 -9.99 -22.64
CA ALA A 487 -12.60 -8.68 -23.08
C ALA A 487 -13.81 -7.75 -23.39
N PRO A 488 -13.64 -6.42 -23.40
CA PRO A 488 -14.66 -5.51 -23.90
C PRO A 488 -14.96 -5.84 -25.37
N ALA A 489 -16.15 -5.47 -25.84
CA ALA A 489 -16.40 -5.45 -27.27
C ALA A 489 -15.51 -4.36 -27.89
N ASP A 490 -14.79 -4.70 -28.95
CA ASP A 490 -14.07 -3.72 -29.74
C ASP A 490 -15.07 -2.90 -30.57
N THR A 491 -14.88 -1.59 -30.55
CA THR A 491 -15.73 -0.58 -31.21
C THR A 491 -14.88 0.49 -31.90
N THR A 492 -13.55 0.34 -31.88
CA THR A 492 -12.63 1.21 -32.60
C THR A 492 -12.67 0.81 -34.07
N ALA A 493 -12.83 1.76 -34.99
CA ALA A 493 -12.70 1.47 -36.41
C ALA A 493 -11.25 1.69 -36.87
N PRO A 494 -10.72 0.89 -37.82
CA PRO A 494 -9.37 1.06 -38.33
C PRO A 494 -9.06 2.47 -38.81
N THR A 495 -7.84 2.95 -38.59
CA THR A 495 -7.35 4.16 -39.28
C THR A 495 -6.85 3.77 -40.67
N VAL A 496 -7.35 4.42 -41.72
CA VAL A 496 -7.00 4.16 -43.13
C VAL A 496 -6.34 5.36 -43.81
N THR A 497 -5.32 5.10 -44.63
CA THR A 497 -4.76 6.08 -45.57
C THR A 497 -4.69 5.49 -46.97
N LEU A 498 -5.17 6.25 -47.96
CA LEU A 498 -5.21 5.86 -49.37
C LEU A 498 -4.21 6.70 -50.16
N ASN A 499 -3.23 6.03 -50.77
CA ASN A 499 -2.25 6.66 -51.64
C ASN A 499 -2.69 6.47 -53.10
N VAL A 500 -3.56 7.34 -53.59
CA VAL A 500 -3.83 7.41 -55.03
C VAL A 500 -2.63 8.09 -55.71
N PRO A 501 -2.00 7.47 -56.72
CA PRO A 501 -0.99 8.16 -57.52
C PRO A 501 -1.59 9.40 -58.17
N GLN A 502 -0.79 10.44 -58.44
CA GLN A 502 -1.26 11.58 -59.20
C GLN A 502 -1.44 11.16 -60.67
N MET A 503 -2.67 10.75 -61.03
CA MET A 503 -3.02 10.01 -62.26
C MET A 503 -2.98 10.85 -63.55
N ALA A 504 -1.86 11.53 -63.82
CA ALA A 504 -1.67 12.30 -65.06
C ALA A 504 -1.43 11.42 -66.31
N SER A 505 -1.12 10.12 -66.13
CA SER A 505 -0.68 9.20 -67.20
C SER A 505 -1.39 7.84 -67.22
N ALA A 506 -2.45 7.64 -66.43
CA ALA A 506 -3.21 6.40 -66.44
C ALA A 506 -4.20 6.37 -67.61
N ALA A 507 -3.75 5.88 -68.76
CA ALA A 507 -4.62 5.56 -69.88
C ALA A 507 -5.56 4.39 -69.54
N ALA A 508 -6.76 4.39 -70.14
CA ALA A 508 -7.59 3.19 -70.16
C ALA A 508 -6.80 2.01 -70.76
N GLY A 509 -6.99 0.80 -70.21
CA GLY A 509 -6.26 -0.40 -70.63
C GLY A 509 -4.91 -0.66 -69.94
N LEU A 510 -4.30 0.32 -69.25
CA LEU A 510 -3.03 0.13 -68.54
C LEU A 510 -3.20 -0.15 -67.04
N PRO A 511 -2.42 -1.07 -66.43
CA PRO A 511 -2.53 -1.38 -65.00
C PRO A 511 -1.99 -0.25 -64.12
N VAL A 512 -2.83 0.22 -63.20
CA VAL A 512 -2.53 1.20 -62.15
C VAL A 512 -2.28 0.48 -60.83
N ARG A 513 -1.17 0.78 -60.14
CA ARG A 513 -0.95 0.28 -58.78
C ARG A 513 -1.70 1.15 -57.77
N LEU A 514 -2.67 0.56 -57.10
CA LEU A 514 -3.33 1.13 -55.92
C LEU A 514 -2.55 0.73 -54.68
N SER A 515 -2.38 1.65 -53.72
CA SER A 515 -1.78 1.34 -52.42
C SER A 515 -2.37 2.18 -51.30
N GLY A 516 -2.20 1.70 -50.07
CA GLY A 516 -2.65 2.37 -48.86
C GLY A 516 -1.99 1.78 -47.62
N ALA A 517 -2.40 2.27 -46.46
CA ALA A 517 -2.10 1.65 -45.19
C ALA A 517 -3.37 1.60 -44.33
N ALA A 518 -3.45 0.61 -43.45
CA ALA A 518 -4.44 0.56 -42.39
C ALA A 518 -3.80 0.05 -41.11
N SER A 519 -4.22 0.60 -39.98
CA SER A 519 -3.77 0.24 -38.63
C SER A 519 -4.92 0.39 -37.67
N ASP A 520 -4.98 -0.50 -36.68
CA ASP A 520 -6.07 -0.63 -35.74
C ASP A 520 -5.52 -1.10 -34.38
N ASP A 521 -6.26 -0.93 -33.27
CA ASP A 521 -5.79 -1.32 -31.93
C ASP A 521 -5.99 -2.82 -31.63
N THR A 522 -6.90 -3.52 -32.31
CA THR A 522 -6.98 -5.00 -32.28
C THR A 522 -6.49 -5.66 -33.56
N GLY A 523 -6.55 -4.96 -34.70
CA GLY A 523 -5.88 -5.31 -35.94
C GLY A 523 -6.82 -5.47 -37.14
N VAL A 524 -6.31 -5.11 -38.32
CA VAL A 524 -7.08 -5.15 -39.58
C VAL A 524 -7.12 -6.57 -40.15
N VAL A 525 -8.32 -7.11 -40.34
CA VAL A 525 -8.55 -8.45 -40.91
C VAL A 525 -8.70 -8.40 -42.43
N GLU A 526 -9.31 -7.35 -42.97
CA GLU A 526 -9.46 -7.18 -44.42
C GLU A 526 -9.41 -5.71 -44.82
N LEU A 527 -8.71 -5.44 -45.93
CA LEU A 527 -8.66 -4.14 -46.59
C LEU A 527 -9.02 -4.33 -48.06
N ALA A 528 -10.06 -3.65 -48.51
CA ALA A 528 -10.61 -3.74 -49.86
C ALA A 528 -10.45 -2.41 -50.61
N PHE A 529 -9.94 -2.49 -51.85
CA PHE A 529 -10.04 -1.40 -52.81
C PHE A 529 -11.29 -1.59 -53.65
N ILE A 530 -12.13 -0.56 -53.70
CA ILE A 530 -13.43 -0.55 -54.38
C ILE A 530 -13.38 0.61 -55.37
N VAL A 531 -13.67 0.34 -56.65
CA VAL A 531 -13.68 1.37 -57.69
C VAL A 531 -15.04 1.42 -58.37
N ASP A 532 -15.65 2.60 -58.45
CA ASP A 532 -17.01 2.83 -58.95
C ASP A 532 -18.04 1.84 -58.34
N GLY A 533 -17.90 1.54 -57.04
CA GLY A 533 -18.76 0.61 -56.28
C GLY A 533 -18.47 -0.88 -56.46
N LYS A 534 -17.41 -1.26 -57.20
CA LYS A 534 -17.00 -2.67 -57.37
C LYS A 534 -15.68 -2.96 -56.67
N THR A 535 -15.65 -3.98 -55.81
CA THR A 535 -14.39 -4.45 -55.19
C THR A 535 -13.44 -4.94 -56.28
N VAL A 536 -12.27 -4.31 -56.37
CA VAL A 536 -11.20 -4.68 -57.31
C VAL A 536 -10.23 -5.67 -56.66
N CYS A 537 -9.91 -5.48 -55.38
CA CYS A 537 -9.07 -6.41 -54.62
C CYS A 537 -9.39 -6.34 -53.13
N ALA A 538 -9.15 -7.44 -52.42
CA ALA A 538 -9.22 -7.54 -50.96
C ALA A 538 -7.94 -8.19 -50.43
N LEU A 539 -7.39 -7.64 -49.34
CA LEU A 539 -6.06 -7.94 -48.82
C LEU A 539 -6.14 -8.12 -47.30
N ARG A 540 -5.51 -9.17 -46.76
CA ARG A 540 -5.60 -9.54 -45.33
C ARG A 540 -4.30 -9.34 -44.54
N ALA A 541 -3.27 -8.81 -45.20
CA ALA A 541 -1.99 -8.48 -44.59
C ALA A 541 -1.28 -7.40 -45.41
N ALA A 542 -0.41 -6.64 -44.75
CA ALA A 542 0.49 -5.70 -45.42
C ALA A 542 1.57 -6.46 -46.24
N PRO A 543 2.09 -5.89 -47.34
CA PRO A 543 1.82 -4.54 -47.87
C PRO A 543 0.48 -4.45 -48.61
N TYR A 544 -0.33 -3.46 -48.25
CA TYR A 544 -1.65 -3.23 -48.84
C TYR A 544 -1.57 -2.52 -50.20
N ALA A 545 -1.29 -3.29 -51.26
CA ALA A 545 -1.27 -2.80 -52.64
C ALA A 545 -1.74 -3.86 -53.64
N CYS A 546 -2.40 -3.42 -54.71
CA CYS A 546 -2.83 -4.28 -55.82
C CYS A 546 -2.85 -3.49 -57.13
N ASN A 547 -3.01 -4.19 -58.26
CA ASN A 547 -3.14 -3.55 -59.58
C ASN A 547 -4.61 -3.49 -60.01
N TRP A 548 -5.00 -2.38 -60.61
CA TRP A 548 -6.31 -2.13 -61.19
C TRP A 548 -6.16 -1.61 -62.62
N THR A 549 -6.85 -2.20 -63.59
CA THR A 549 -6.86 -1.71 -64.97
C THR A 549 -8.20 -1.00 -65.26
N PRO A 550 -8.22 0.32 -65.52
CA PRO A 550 -9.43 1.03 -65.89
C PRO A 550 -9.89 0.64 -67.30
N ALA A 551 -11.17 0.27 -67.44
CA ALA A 551 -11.77 -0.12 -68.72
C ALA A 551 -12.26 1.06 -69.58
N ARG A 552 -12.21 2.30 -69.07
CA ARG A 552 -12.66 3.51 -69.76
C ARG A 552 -11.94 4.76 -69.22
N ALA A 553 -11.81 5.78 -70.07
CA ALA A 553 -11.43 7.13 -69.65
C ALA A 553 -12.54 7.79 -68.82
N GLY A 554 -12.18 8.76 -67.98
CA GLY A 554 -13.14 9.53 -67.16
C GLY A 554 -12.70 9.70 -65.71
N LEU A 555 -13.63 10.03 -64.82
CA LEU A 555 -13.40 10.02 -63.38
C LEU A 555 -13.74 8.63 -62.83
N ALA A 556 -12.90 8.12 -61.92
CA ALA A 556 -13.14 6.91 -61.16
C ALA A 556 -13.11 7.24 -59.67
N ASN A 557 -14.11 6.81 -58.91
CA ASN A 557 -14.09 6.93 -57.45
C ASN A 557 -13.40 5.71 -56.84
N ILE A 558 -12.25 5.91 -56.21
CA ILE A 558 -11.47 4.86 -55.54
C ILE A 558 -11.74 4.98 -54.05
N GLU A 559 -12.47 4.02 -53.50
CA GLU A 559 -12.68 3.83 -52.07
C GLU A 559 -11.69 2.77 -51.55
N LEU A 560 -11.11 3.04 -50.39
CA LEU A 560 -10.34 2.10 -49.60
C LEU A 560 -11.10 1.83 -48.30
N ARG A 561 -11.50 0.58 -48.08
CA ARG A 561 -12.27 0.14 -46.93
C ARG A 561 -11.50 -0.88 -46.10
N ALA A 562 -11.18 -0.57 -44.85
CA ALA A 562 -10.62 -1.53 -43.90
C ALA A 562 -11.70 -2.03 -42.93
N THR A 563 -11.58 -3.28 -42.52
CA THR A 563 -12.43 -3.98 -41.54
C THR A 563 -11.54 -4.73 -40.56
N ASP A 564 -11.80 -4.60 -39.26
CA ASP A 564 -11.11 -5.33 -38.19
C ASP A 564 -11.73 -6.73 -37.94
N ALA A 565 -11.36 -7.36 -36.82
CA ALA A 565 -11.91 -8.65 -36.40
C ALA A 565 -13.30 -8.58 -35.73
N ALA A 566 -13.70 -7.42 -35.23
CA ALA A 566 -15.01 -7.18 -34.60
C ALA A 566 -16.09 -6.76 -35.62
N GLY A 567 -15.69 -6.38 -36.83
CA GLY A 567 -16.54 -5.89 -37.90
C GLY A 567 -16.68 -4.37 -37.93
N ASN A 568 -15.85 -3.59 -37.21
CA ASN A 568 -15.85 -2.15 -37.37
C ASN A 568 -15.16 -1.78 -38.70
N VAL A 569 -15.69 -0.76 -39.37
CA VAL A 569 -15.34 -0.42 -40.75
C VAL A 569 -14.91 1.03 -40.83
N ALA A 570 -13.80 1.28 -41.53
CA ALA A 570 -13.39 2.62 -41.93
C ALA A 570 -13.18 2.71 -43.43
N THR A 571 -13.58 3.85 -44.01
CA THR A 571 -13.49 4.13 -45.44
C THR A 571 -12.82 5.47 -45.69
N VAL A 572 -11.97 5.53 -46.72
CA VAL A 572 -11.50 6.78 -47.31
C VAL A 572 -11.68 6.69 -48.83
N SER A 573 -12.10 7.78 -49.47
CA SER A 573 -12.30 7.84 -50.92
C SER A 573 -11.50 8.97 -51.55
N ALA A 574 -11.05 8.75 -52.78
CA ALA A 574 -10.40 9.75 -53.61
C ALA A 574 -10.75 9.53 -55.08
N THR A 575 -10.90 10.64 -55.83
CA THR A 575 -11.23 10.58 -57.26
C THR A 575 -9.96 10.59 -58.09
N ALA A 576 -9.80 9.59 -58.96
CA ALA A 576 -8.76 9.57 -59.99
C ALA A 576 -9.34 9.98 -61.35
N ARG A 577 -8.54 10.64 -62.20
CA ARG A 577 -8.86 10.87 -63.60
C ARG A 577 -8.08 9.88 -64.46
N VAL A 578 -8.79 9.07 -65.22
CA VAL A 578 -8.26 8.15 -66.24
C VAL A 578 -8.23 8.89 -67.58
N GLY A 579 -7.08 8.86 -68.25
CA GLY A 579 -6.88 9.39 -69.60
C GLY A 579 -7.51 8.51 -70.68
N ALA A 580 -7.49 8.98 -71.93
CA ALA A 580 -7.86 8.16 -73.08
C ALA A 580 -6.96 6.91 -73.16
N GLU A 581 -7.45 5.85 -73.80
CA GLU A 581 -6.63 4.70 -74.20
C GLU A 581 -5.51 5.19 -75.14
N LEU A 582 -4.26 4.79 -74.89
CA LEU A 582 -3.16 5.09 -75.80
C LEU A 582 -3.34 4.25 -77.06
N ARG A 583 -3.37 4.90 -78.22
CA ARG A 583 -3.38 4.19 -79.50
C ARG A 583 -1.95 3.75 -79.83
N PRO A 584 -1.75 2.82 -80.79
CA PRO A 584 -0.41 2.41 -81.21
C PRO A 584 0.47 3.57 -81.71
N GLU A 585 -0.12 4.66 -82.18
CA GLU A 585 0.58 5.90 -82.55
C GLU A 585 0.96 6.83 -81.38
N ASP A 586 0.51 6.54 -80.15
CA ASP A 586 0.77 7.34 -78.94
C ASP A 586 1.86 6.71 -78.02
N LEU A 587 2.57 5.66 -78.49
CA LEU A 587 3.63 4.89 -77.81
C LEU A 587 5.00 5.02 -78.51
#